data_AF-A0A955WVW1-F1
#
_entry.id   AF-A0A955WVW1-F1
#
_cell.length_a   1.000
_cell.length_b   1.000
_cell.length_c   1.000
_cell.angle_alpha   90.00
_cell.angle_beta   90.00
_cell.angle_gamma   90.00
#
_symmetry.space_group_name_H-M   'P 1'
#
loop_
_entity.id
_entity.type
_entity.pdbx_description
1 polymer ?
#
loop_
_entity_poly.entity_id
_entity_poly.type
_entity_poly.pdbx_seq_one_letter_code
_entity_poly.pdbx_strand_id
1 'polypeptide(L)'
;MPRPHRYTDDHTPGGPVFEIMLKCVGGTYLLRPDDELNAIIVGELAHALYVFRGWIRVHEFVCQSNHLHALISGVCQEAIEDFMEYFAGNVAVKIGRLRDWQGRVWNARYSLTQVFPSAQRVRQRYLWAQGLPENLYASPSENPCVSSFHAWSTGKRHLKGVRYDGTAMCKAGVGWRDPAARKPFGQAMTVELHPLPIDEGKSKRELVALARNTAKALIAEHDERRTLQGVGVLGADKMRAMSPYARPKQTKRGKAAPLAVGTEDEVAAFKLRHAAAGATRDEVVLRLVRNPATAEYPEGAAMPSVLRKAIRQANDQDVKTAQVLVQAGRPDEPQAVLRATPRRRPWPTLPDEVPVARGARTKKRRSRGGTRKQRRPTSRADRLRRRGRTLLRVGPKRRRRVTGRLGTAGQRPLTPREVPLPPTAAGPAATGAVIIRRVIRLQIRPAVEGSDEDAATRQRALSALSKPALT
;
A
#
# COMPACT_ATOMS: atom_id res chain seq x y z
N MET A 1 -2.22 17.56 -10.58
CA MET A 1 -2.27 16.36 -9.69
C MET A 1 -2.10 15.12 -10.54
N PRO A 2 -1.41 14.06 -10.09
CA PRO A 2 -1.42 12.79 -10.82
C PRO A 2 -2.87 12.31 -10.94
N ARG A 3 -3.25 11.90 -12.15
CA ARG A 3 -4.61 11.37 -12.40
C ARG A 3 -4.72 10.03 -11.66
N PRO A 4 -5.87 9.71 -11.05
CA PRO A 4 -6.10 8.36 -10.56
C PRO A 4 -5.88 7.39 -11.72
N HIS A 5 -5.33 6.21 -11.44
CA HIS A 5 -5.44 5.11 -12.38
C HIS A 5 -6.93 4.88 -12.70
N ARG A 6 -7.25 4.49 -13.93
CA ARG A 6 -8.66 4.29 -14.36
C ARG A 6 -8.90 2.90 -14.95
N TYR A 7 -7.87 2.06 -14.95
CA TYR A 7 -7.80 0.79 -15.65
C TYR A 7 -6.72 -0.09 -15.03
N THR A 8 -7.03 -1.38 -14.89
CA THR A 8 -6.10 -2.44 -14.51
C THR A 8 -5.98 -3.47 -15.62
N ASP A 9 -4.79 -4.01 -15.80
CA ASP A 9 -4.55 -5.07 -16.77
C ASP A 9 -4.79 -6.41 -16.06
N ASP A 10 -5.96 -7.01 -16.27
CA ASP A 10 -6.46 -8.15 -15.50
C ASP A 10 -5.84 -9.50 -15.93
N HIS A 11 -4.90 -9.49 -16.89
CA HIS A 11 -4.40 -10.72 -17.54
C HIS A 11 -3.26 -11.43 -16.79
N THR A 12 -2.93 -11.06 -15.54
CA THR A 12 -1.86 -11.74 -14.77
C THR A 12 -2.42 -12.77 -13.80
N PRO A 13 -1.95 -14.03 -13.81
CA PRO A 13 -2.19 -14.96 -12.70
C PRO A 13 -1.79 -14.31 -11.37
N GLY A 14 -2.72 -14.27 -10.40
CA GLY A 14 -2.51 -13.58 -9.11
C GLY A 14 -2.87 -12.07 -9.09
N GLY A 15 -3.34 -11.52 -10.21
CA GLY A 15 -3.78 -10.14 -10.38
C GLY A 15 -2.63 -9.17 -10.72
N PRO A 16 -2.94 -7.98 -11.28
CA PRO A 16 -1.95 -6.97 -11.60
C PRO A 16 -1.18 -6.52 -10.35
N VAL A 17 0.14 -6.36 -10.50
CA VAL A 17 1.01 -5.87 -9.43
C VAL A 17 1.14 -4.37 -9.53
N PHE A 18 1.06 -3.70 -8.38
CA PHE A 18 1.23 -2.27 -8.26
C PHE A 18 2.29 -1.93 -7.23
N GLU A 19 3.05 -0.90 -7.53
CA GLU A 19 3.81 -0.18 -6.54
C GLU A 19 2.97 0.93 -5.93
N ILE A 20 2.95 0.93 -4.60
CA ILE A 20 2.36 1.96 -3.77
C ILE A 20 3.48 2.78 -3.13
N MET A 21 3.33 4.10 -3.09
CA MET A 21 4.15 4.97 -2.24
C MET A 21 3.32 6.02 -1.51
N LEU A 22 3.55 6.16 -0.20
CA LEU A 22 2.95 7.19 0.65
C LEU A 22 4.05 8.00 1.32
N LYS A 23 3.95 9.32 1.24
CA LYS A 23 4.86 10.25 1.92
C LYS A 23 4.15 10.96 3.06
N CYS A 24 4.86 11.13 4.18
CA CYS A 24 4.42 12.00 5.28
C CYS A 24 4.38 13.47 4.83
N VAL A 25 3.49 14.24 5.46
CA VAL A 25 3.30 15.67 5.16
C VAL A 25 4.63 16.42 5.27
N GLY A 26 4.98 17.18 4.23
CA GLY A 26 6.23 17.94 4.19
C GLY A 26 7.52 17.11 4.35
N GLY A 27 7.45 15.78 4.17
CA GLY A 27 8.58 14.86 4.38
C GLY A 27 8.98 14.71 5.86
N THR A 28 8.08 15.03 6.80
CA THR A 28 8.29 14.87 8.24
C THR A 28 8.58 13.43 8.64
N TYR A 29 9.39 13.24 9.69
CA TYR A 29 9.77 11.92 10.17
C TYR A 29 8.71 11.26 11.06
N LEU A 30 7.42 11.38 10.71
CA LEU A 30 6.33 10.80 11.52
C LEU A 30 6.38 9.26 11.58
N LEU A 31 7.04 8.63 10.61
CA LEU A 31 7.36 7.19 10.57
C LEU A 31 8.74 6.87 11.15
N ARG A 32 9.35 7.79 11.93
CA ARG A 32 10.60 7.53 12.65
C ARG A 32 10.48 6.18 13.39
N PRO A 33 11.46 5.29 13.22
CA PRO A 33 11.40 3.94 13.77
C PRO A 33 11.38 3.94 15.29
N ASP A 34 10.45 3.18 15.85
CA ASP A 34 10.53 2.57 17.17
C ASP A 34 9.72 1.28 17.16
N ASP A 35 9.94 0.43 18.17
CA ASP A 35 9.38 -0.91 18.22
C ASP A 35 7.84 -0.87 18.25
N GLU A 36 7.27 0.13 18.91
CA GLU A 36 5.82 0.29 19.02
C GLU A 36 5.17 0.66 17.69
N LEU A 37 5.65 1.72 17.03
CA LEU A 37 5.11 2.16 15.75
C LEU A 37 5.31 1.10 14.67
N ASN A 38 6.47 0.44 14.64
CA ASN A 38 6.72 -0.65 13.72
C ASN A 38 5.70 -1.79 13.93
N ALA A 39 5.47 -2.20 15.18
CA ALA A 39 4.51 -3.24 15.49
C ALA A 39 3.08 -2.82 15.11
N ILE A 40 2.71 -1.55 15.34
CA ILE A 40 1.40 -1.00 14.94
C ILE A 40 1.23 -0.99 13.42
N ILE A 41 2.23 -0.53 12.65
CA ILE A 41 2.14 -0.51 11.19
C ILE A 41 1.91 -1.92 10.65
N VAL A 42 2.66 -2.91 11.15
CA VAL A 42 2.48 -4.31 10.75
C VAL A 42 1.11 -4.84 11.20
N GLY A 43 0.65 -4.50 12.40
CA GLY A 43 -0.65 -4.93 12.92
C GLY A 43 -1.84 -4.36 12.13
N GLU A 44 -1.79 -3.08 11.77
CA GLU A 44 -2.80 -2.46 10.92
C GLU A 44 -2.75 -3.00 9.47
N LEU A 45 -1.55 -3.32 8.95
CA LEU A 45 -1.41 -3.95 7.64
C LEU A 45 -2.04 -5.36 7.64
N ALA A 46 -1.73 -6.17 8.65
CA ALA A 46 -2.32 -7.50 8.81
C ALA A 46 -3.84 -7.44 8.95
N HIS A 47 -4.35 -6.48 9.70
CA HIS A 47 -5.79 -6.30 9.85
C HIS A 47 -6.46 -5.86 8.54
N ALA A 48 -5.84 -4.94 7.80
CA ALA A 48 -6.32 -4.57 6.48
C ALA A 48 -6.36 -5.79 5.55
N LEU A 49 -5.31 -6.61 5.53
CA LEU A 49 -5.30 -7.86 4.75
C LEU A 49 -6.40 -8.85 5.17
N TYR A 50 -6.73 -8.92 6.46
CA TYR A 50 -7.85 -9.73 6.94
C TYR A 50 -9.22 -9.24 6.45
N VAL A 51 -9.43 -7.91 6.46
CA VAL A 51 -10.66 -7.26 5.95
C VAL A 51 -10.79 -7.47 4.44
N PHE A 52 -9.69 -7.32 3.70
CA PHE A 52 -9.63 -7.44 2.24
C PHE A 52 -9.10 -8.81 1.78
N ARG A 53 -9.32 -9.85 2.58
CA ARG A 53 -8.78 -11.20 2.33
C ARG A 53 -9.29 -11.76 1.01
N GLY A 54 -8.37 -12.33 0.23
CA GLY A 54 -8.64 -12.85 -1.11
C GLY A 54 -8.71 -11.77 -2.20
N TRP A 55 -8.69 -10.48 -1.85
CA TRP A 55 -8.73 -9.39 -2.83
C TRP A 55 -7.38 -8.70 -2.98
N ILE A 56 -6.58 -8.67 -1.91
CA ILE A 56 -5.25 -8.05 -1.88
C ILE A 56 -4.21 -9.07 -1.46
N ARG A 57 -3.05 -9.06 -2.14
CA ARG A 57 -1.83 -9.75 -1.70
C ARG A 57 -0.72 -8.72 -1.55
N VAL A 58 0.11 -8.89 -0.51
CA VAL A 58 1.33 -8.08 -0.32
C VAL A 58 2.53 -8.94 -0.67
N HIS A 59 3.38 -8.42 -1.56
CA HIS A 59 4.62 -9.07 -1.96
C HIS A 59 5.83 -8.43 -1.27
N GLU A 60 5.83 -7.10 -1.18
CA GLU A 60 6.86 -6.34 -0.52
C GLU A 60 6.26 -5.20 0.28
N PHE A 61 6.89 -4.85 1.40
CA PHE A 61 6.48 -3.75 2.24
C PHE A 61 7.70 -3.18 2.96
N VAL A 62 8.00 -1.91 2.73
CA VAL A 62 9.15 -1.22 3.33
C VAL A 62 8.73 0.17 3.80
N CYS A 63 9.04 0.49 5.04
CA CYS A 63 8.94 1.83 5.58
C CYS A 63 10.32 2.49 5.65
N GLN A 64 10.30 3.81 5.52
CA GLN A 64 11.37 4.73 5.85
C GLN A 64 10.81 5.73 6.87
N SER A 65 11.68 6.58 7.44
CA SER A 65 11.23 7.49 8.51
C SER A 65 10.17 8.51 8.09
N ASN A 66 10.01 8.80 6.78
CA ASN A 66 9.04 9.77 6.26
C ASN A 66 8.17 9.27 5.11
N HIS A 67 8.25 7.99 4.74
CA HIS A 67 7.44 7.42 3.67
C HIS A 67 7.42 5.89 3.76
N LEU A 68 6.52 5.26 3.01
CA LEU A 68 6.50 3.81 2.84
C LEU A 68 6.29 3.44 1.37
N HIS A 69 6.76 2.25 1.01
CA HIS A 69 6.59 1.61 -0.28
C HIS A 69 6.00 0.21 -0.08
N ALA A 70 5.18 -0.23 -1.03
CA ALA A 70 4.73 -1.62 -1.10
C ALA A 70 4.62 -2.08 -2.54
N LEU A 71 4.84 -3.39 -2.76
CA LEU A 71 4.37 -4.09 -3.96
C LEU A 71 3.18 -4.95 -3.54
N ILE A 72 2.02 -4.68 -4.14
CA ILE A 72 0.78 -5.40 -3.85
C ILE A 72 0.13 -5.85 -5.15
N SER A 73 -0.58 -6.98 -5.13
CA SER A 73 -1.54 -7.29 -6.17
C SER A 73 -2.97 -7.11 -5.65
N GLY A 74 -3.87 -6.78 -6.56
CA GLY A 74 -5.29 -6.62 -6.27
C GLY A 74 -6.15 -7.20 -7.38
N VAL A 75 -7.34 -7.66 -7.03
CA VAL A 75 -8.32 -8.17 -8.02
C VAL A 75 -8.86 -7.07 -8.93
N CYS A 76 -8.79 -5.81 -8.49
CA CYS A 76 -9.08 -4.61 -9.27
C CYS A 76 -8.48 -3.40 -8.54
N GLN A 77 -8.48 -2.25 -9.21
CA GLN A 77 -7.98 -1.01 -8.61
C GLN A 77 -8.83 -0.56 -7.43
N GLU A 78 -10.16 -0.72 -7.46
CA GLU A 78 -11.03 -0.30 -6.38
C GLU A 78 -10.75 -1.04 -5.09
N ALA A 79 -10.45 -2.34 -5.17
CA ALA A 79 -10.01 -3.11 -4.01
C ALA A 79 -8.74 -2.50 -3.41
N ILE A 80 -7.79 -2.05 -4.25
CA ILE A 80 -6.57 -1.38 -3.79
C ILE A 80 -6.89 0.01 -3.20
N GLU A 81 -7.80 0.76 -3.79
CA GLU A 81 -8.25 2.06 -3.26
C GLU A 81 -8.84 1.92 -1.87
N ASP A 82 -9.77 0.99 -1.71
CA ASP A 82 -10.47 0.74 -0.46
C ASP A 82 -9.51 0.20 0.60
N PHE A 83 -8.62 -0.72 0.21
CA PHE A 83 -7.57 -1.24 1.07
C PHE A 83 -6.64 -0.14 1.56
N MET A 84 -6.17 0.73 0.66
CA MET A 84 -5.23 1.79 1.01
C MET A 84 -5.89 2.90 1.82
N GLU A 85 -7.15 3.25 1.56
CA GLU A 85 -7.93 4.16 2.39
C GLU A 85 -8.04 3.61 3.82
N TYR A 86 -8.41 2.33 3.95
CA TYR A 86 -8.52 1.67 5.23
C TYR A 86 -7.18 1.61 5.98
N PHE A 87 -6.15 1.07 5.34
CA PHE A 87 -4.84 0.88 5.95
C PHE A 87 -4.17 2.22 6.32
N ALA A 88 -4.05 3.14 5.36
CA ALA A 88 -3.37 4.41 5.59
C ALA A 88 -4.15 5.31 6.56
N GLY A 89 -5.49 5.24 6.55
CA GLY A 89 -6.34 5.96 7.49
C GLY A 89 -6.12 5.49 8.93
N ASN A 90 -6.15 4.17 9.17
CA ASN A 90 -5.91 3.61 10.50
C ASN A 90 -4.49 3.92 11.01
N VAL A 91 -3.47 3.72 10.17
CA VAL A 91 -2.08 4.06 10.52
C VAL A 91 -1.93 5.56 10.86
N ALA A 92 -2.57 6.46 10.10
CA ALA A 92 -2.54 7.89 10.40
C ALA A 92 -3.14 8.22 11.77
N VAL A 93 -4.26 7.60 12.14
CA VAL A 93 -4.87 7.78 13.47
C VAL A 93 -3.94 7.31 14.57
N LYS A 94 -3.27 6.16 14.39
CA LYS A 94 -2.33 5.64 15.40
C LYS A 94 -1.09 6.54 15.51
N ILE A 95 -0.51 6.99 14.41
CA ILE A 95 0.60 7.95 14.41
C ILE A 95 0.20 9.24 15.13
N GLY A 96 -1.00 9.76 14.84
CA GLY A 96 -1.53 10.95 15.52
C GLY A 96 -1.56 10.80 17.03
N ARG A 97 -1.97 9.64 17.53
CA ARG A 97 -2.03 9.33 18.96
C ARG A 97 -0.64 9.11 19.57
N LEU A 98 0.24 8.38 18.91
CA LEU A 98 1.59 8.08 19.41
C LEU A 98 2.54 9.28 19.39
N ARG A 99 2.35 10.18 18.42
CA ARG A 99 3.22 11.33 18.19
C ARG A 99 2.59 12.64 18.61
N ASP A 100 1.44 12.62 19.30
CA ASP A 100 0.64 13.81 19.61
C ASP A 100 0.48 14.76 18.40
N TRP A 101 0.25 14.16 17.22
CA TRP A 101 0.19 14.87 15.95
C TRP A 101 -1.27 15.12 15.56
N GLN A 102 -1.68 16.38 15.61
CA GLN A 102 -3.06 16.82 15.33
C GLN A 102 -3.31 17.13 13.85
N GLY A 103 -2.26 17.07 13.02
CA GLY A 103 -2.33 17.40 11.59
C GLY A 103 -2.57 16.19 10.69
N ARG A 104 -2.57 16.44 9.38
CA ARG A 104 -2.55 15.38 8.39
C ARG A 104 -1.23 14.62 8.49
N VAL A 105 -1.25 13.28 8.49
CA VAL A 105 -0.02 12.47 8.48
C VAL A 105 0.53 12.37 7.07
N TRP A 106 -0.32 12.09 6.07
CA TRP A 106 0.08 11.89 4.68
C TRP A 106 0.06 13.19 3.88
N ASN A 107 1.03 13.41 3.00
CA ASN A 107 1.10 14.62 2.18
C ASN A 107 -0.07 14.72 1.19
N ALA A 108 -0.39 13.60 0.56
CA ALA A 108 -1.44 13.47 -0.46
C ALA A 108 -1.95 12.03 -0.46
N ARG A 109 -2.85 11.73 -1.42
CA ARG A 109 -3.13 10.35 -1.80
C ARG A 109 -1.81 9.65 -2.20
N TYR A 110 -1.74 8.35 -1.93
CA TYR A 110 -0.63 7.52 -2.38
C TYR A 110 -0.44 7.59 -3.89
N SER A 111 0.80 7.41 -4.36
CA SER A 111 1.03 7.12 -5.77
C SER A 111 0.82 5.63 -6.02
N LEU A 112 0.21 5.32 -7.14
CA LEU A 112 0.01 3.98 -7.66
C LEU A 112 0.74 3.91 -9.00
N THR A 113 1.50 2.86 -9.22
CA THR A 113 2.20 2.59 -10.48
C THR A 113 2.01 1.12 -10.83
N GLN A 114 1.45 0.81 -12.00
CA GLN A 114 1.34 -0.56 -12.51
C GLN A 114 2.75 -1.12 -12.76
N VAL A 115 3.03 -2.33 -12.29
CA VAL A 115 4.32 -3.01 -12.45
C VAL A 115 4.12 -4.27 -13.28
N PHE A 116 4.58 -4.22 -14.53
CA PHE A 116 4.55 -5.38 -15.41
C PHE A 116 5.58 -6.44 -14.99
N PRO A 117 5.36 -7.73 -15.35
CA PRO A 117 6.28 -8.82 -15.03
C PRO A 117 7.75 -8.50 -15.32
N SER A 118 8.02 -7.89 -16.48
CA SER A 118 9.37 -7.47 -16.92
C SER A 118 10.08 -6.54 -15.92
N ALA A 119 9.33 -5.74 -15.16
CA ALA A 119 9.85 -4.76 -14.22
C ALA A 119 9.77 -5.19 -12.75
N GLN A 120 9.05 -6.26 -12.42
CA GLN A 120 8.80 -6.68 -11.03
C GLN A 120 10.08 -6.88 -10.23
N ARG A 121 11.09 -7.55 -10.81
CA ARG A 121 12.39 -7.76 -10.12
C ARG A 121 13.10 -6.44 -9.83
N VAL A 122 13.14 -5.54 -10.81
CA VAL A 122 13.81 -4.24 -10.67
C VAL A 122 13.13 -3.41 -9.60
N ARG A 123 11.79 -3.43 -9.55
CA ARG A 123 11.03 -2.74 -8.48
C ARG A 123 11.25 -3.38 -7.11
N GLN A 124 11.32 -4.70 -7.00
CA GLN A 124 11.64 -5.38 -5.74
C GLN A 124 13.02 -4.97 -5.23
N ARG A 125 14.05 -5.01 -6.09
CA ARG A 125 15.40 -4.54 -5.75
C ARG A 125 15.37 -3.08 -5.29
N TYR A 126 14.61 -2.23 -5.96
CA TYR A 126 14.43 -0.83 -5.56
C TYR A 126 13.80 -0.68 -4.16
N LEU A 127 12.82 -1.51 -3.79
CA LEU A 127 12.23 -1.51 -2.44
C LEU A 127 13.24 -1.96 -1.38
N TRP A 128 14.01 -3.00 -1.63
CA TRP A 128 15.04 -3.46 -0.69
C TRP A 128 16.22 -2.49 -0.57
N ALA A 129 16.49 -1.71 -1.61
CA ALA A 129 17.53 -0.69 -1.61
C ALA A 129 17.14 0.61 -0.90
N GLN A 130 15.88 0.80 -0.49
CA GLN A 130 15.47 2.03 0.19
C GLN A 130 16.41 2.35 1.35
N GLY A 131 16.77 3.63 1.52
CA GLY A 131 17.67 4.12 2.57
C GLY A 131 19.16 3.92 2.29
N LEU A 132 19.56 2.99 1.41
CA LEU A 132 20.98 2.81 1.04
C LEU A 132 21.51 3.98 0.20
N PRO A 133 20.78 4.53 -0.80
CA PRO A 133 21.23 5.72 -1.54
C PRO A 133 21.41 6.96 -0.66
N GLU A 134 20.64 7.07 0.41
CA GLU A 134 20.71 8.16 1.39
C GLU A 134 21.73 7.90 2.51
N ASN A 135 22.49 6.80 2.44
CA ASN A 135 23.46 6.37 3.45
C ASN A 135 22.84 6.28 4.85
N LEU A 136 21.59 5.83 4.97
CA LEU A 136 20.93 5.68 6.27
C LEU A 136 21.48 4.46 7.03
N TYR A 137 21.81 3.40 6.33
CA TYR A 137 22.39 2.15 6.83
C TYR A 137 23.18 1.45 5.71
N ALA A 138 23.99 0.44 6.07
CA ALA A 138 24.92 -0.20 5.14
C ALA A 138 24.28 -1.38 4.38
N SER A 139 23.28 -2.02 4.99
CA SER A 139 22.60 -3.21 4.46
C SER A 139 21.07 -3.11 4.59
N PRO A 140 20.27 -3.69 3.65
CA PRO A 140 18.81 -3.79 3.80
C PRO A 140 18.35 -4.42 5.12
N SER A 141 19.17 -5.32 5.70
CA SER A 141 18.90 -5.96 7.00
C SER A 141 18.95 -4.99 8.19
N GLU A 142 19.62 -3.86 8.04
CA GLU A 142 19.82 -2.87 9.10
C GLU A 142 18.73 -1.79 9.12
N ASN A 143 17.74 -1.87 8.21
CA ASN A 143 16.63 -0.92 8.21
C ASN A 143 15.89 -0.99 9.56
N PRO A 144 15.90 0.10 10.37
CA PRO A 144 15.23 0.10 11.67
C PRO A 144 13.70 0.26 11.58
N CYS A 145 13.17 0.62 10.40
CA CYS A 145 11.75 0.65 10.14
C CYS A 145 11.23 -0.74 9.71
N VAL A 146 9.91 -0.87 9.52
CA VAL A 146 9.33 -2.10 8.96
C VAL A 146 9.92 -2.40 7.57
N SER A 147 10.40 -3.64 7.36
CA SER A 147 10.91 -4.10 6.07
C SER A 147 10.61 -5.58 5.85
N SER A 148 10.04 -5.92 4.70
CA SER A 148 9.83 -7.30 4.23
C SER A 148 11.13 -8.04 3.93
N PHE A 149 12.25 -7.32 3.75
CA PHE A 149 13.52 -7.93 3.38
C PHE A 149 13.99 -9.02 4.36
N HIS A 150 13.84 -8.79 5.67
CA HIS A 150 14.23 -9.80 6.67
C HIS A 150 13.38 -11.07 6.57
N ALA A 151 12.08 -10.93 6.30
CA ALA A 151 11.18 -12.07 6.11
C ALA A 151 11.55 -12.89 4.87
N TRP A 152 11.99 -12.23 3.79
CA TRP A 152 12.48 -12.89 2.58
C TRP A 152 13.84 -13.58 2.76
N SER A 153 14.83 -12.87 3.30
CA SER A 153 16.20 -13.37 3.48
C SER A 153 16.35 -14.49 4.52
N THR A 154 15.35 -14.66 5.40
CA THR A 154 15.26 -15.78 6.36
C THR A 154 14.27 -16.86 5.92
N GLY A 155 13.48 -16.61 4.87
CA GLY A 155 12.45 -17.53 4.39
C GLY A 155 11.27 -17.70 5.36
N LYS A 156 11.14 -16.80 6.35
CA LYS A 156 9.99 -16.77 7.25
C LYS A 156 8.74 -16.31 6.52
N ARG A 157 8.85 -15.37 5.57
CA ARG A 157 7.72 -14.78 4.79
C ARG A 157 6.56 -14.23 5.64
N HIS A 158 6.83 -13.86 6.88
CA HIS A 158 5.84 -13.28 7.77
C HIS A 158 6.40 -12.05 8.48
N LEU A 159 5.57 -11.02 8.65
CA LEU A 159 5.83 -9.89 9.54
C LEU A 159 4.89 -9.99 10.74
N LYS A 160 5.38 -9.70 11.94
CA LYS A 160 4.59 -9.74 13.17
C LYS A 160 4.39 -8.33 13.72
N GLY A 161 3.17 -8.05 14.17
CA GLY A 161 2.79 -6.75 14.71
C GLY A 161 1.68 -6.87 15.74
N VAL A 162 1.19 -5.71 16.19
CA VAL A 162 0.09 -5.60 17.14
C VAL A 162 -0.93 -4.61 16.62
N ARG A 163 -2.21 -4.97 16.71
CA ARG A 163 -3.33 -4.06 16.47
C ARG A 163 -4.00 -3.75 17.80
N TYR A 164 -4.19 -2.48 18.12
CA TYR A 164 -4.97 -2.10 19.29
C TYR A 164 -6.40 -1.75 18.89
N ASP A 165 -7.38 -2.38 19.56
CA ASP A 165 -8.80 -2.05 19.41
C ASP A 165 -9.10 -0.69 20.06
N GLY A 166 -9.14 0.35 19.23
CA GLY A 166 -9.42 1.71 19.68
C GLY A 166 -10.84 1.91 20.19
N THR A 167 -11.81 1.10 19.73
CA THR A 167 -13.20 1.19 20.18
C THR A 167 -13.33 0.59 21.57
N ALA A 168 -12.72 -0.56 21.81
CA ALA A 168 -12.68 -1.18 23.13
C ALA A 168 -11.94 -0.29 24.15
N MET A 169 -10.80 0.29 23.76
CA MET A 169 -10.09 1.27 24.62
C MET A 169 -10.96 2.47 24.97
N CYS A 170 -11.68 3.03 24.00
CA CYS A 170 -12.56 4.19 24.23
C CYS A 170 -13.70 3.83 25.20
N LYS A 171 -14.32 2.66 25.05
CA LYS A 171 -15.37 2.18 25.96
C LYS A 171 -14.85 1.95 27.39
N ALA A 172 -13.61 1.51 27.51
CA ALA A 172 -12.94 1.30 28.80
C ALA A 172 -12.34 2.59 29.40
N GLY A 173 -12.47 3.75 28.75
CA GLY A 173 -11.87 5.00 29.21
C GLY A 173 -10.34 5.01 29.17
N VAL A 174 -9.72 4.11 28.41
CA VAL A 174 -8.27 3.94 28.35
C VAL A 174 -7.65 4.85 27.29
N GLY A 175 -6.72 5.71 27.73
CA GLY A 175 -5.95 6.59 26.87
C GLY A 175 -4.83 5.87 26.10
N TRP A 176 -4.34 6.50 25.02
CA TRP A 176 -3.24 5.97 24.20
C TRP A 176 -1.84 6.19 24.79
N ARG A 177 -1.73 7.11 25.75
CA ARG A 177 -0.46 7.58 26.31
C ARG A 177 0.18 6.58 27.27
N ASP A 178 -0.59 5.67 27.85
CA ASP A 178 -0.09 4.65 28.77
C ASP A 178 0.04 3.28 28.06
N PRO A 179 1.30 2.82 27.84
CA PRO A 179 1.57 1.49 27.31
C PRO A 179 0.99 0.32 28.09
N ALA A 180 1.00 0.40 29.41
CA ALA A 180 0.53 -0.68 30.27
C ALA A 180 -1.00 -0.82 30.13
N ALA A 181 -1.71 0.30 30.17
CA ALA A 181 -3.17 0.33 30.06
C ALA A 181 -3.69 -0.12 28.68
N ARG A 182 -2.96 0.17 27.59
CA ARG A 182 -3.37 -0.26 26.23
C ARG A 182 -3.09 -1.72 25.92
N LYS A 183 -2.12 -2.35 26.61
CA LYS A 183 -1.64 -3.71 26.32
C LYS A 183 -2.77 -4.77 26.27
N PRO A 184 -3.77 -4.77 27.16
CA PRO A 184 -4.89 -5.73 27.10
C PRO A 184 -5.75 -5.62 25.84
N PHE A 185 -5.71 -4.47 25.15
CA PHE A 185 -6.47 -4.23 23.91
C PHE A 185 -5.64 -4.55 22.66
N GLY A 186 -4.39 -5.02 22.83
CA GLY A 186 -3.49 -5.38 21.75
C GLY A 186 -3.72 -6.81 21.28
N GLN A 187 -4.05 -6.97 20.00
CA GLN A 187 -4.12 -8.25 19.31
C GLN A 187 -2.83 -8.47 18.53
N ALA A 188 -2.15 -9.59 18.77
CA ALA A 188 -1.03 -10.02 17.94
C ALA A 188 -1.52 -10.37 16.53
N MET A 189 -0.87 -9.80 15.52
CA MET A 189 -1.26 -9.96 14.12
C MET A 189 -0.05 -10.36 13.28
N THR A 190 -0.31 -11.11 12.20
CA THR A 190 0.72 -11.56 11.27
C THR A 190 0.34 -11.17 9.85
N VAL A 191 1.29 -10.59 9.11
CA VAL A 191 1.21 -10.39 7.66
C VAL A 191 1.90 -11.57 6.99
N GLU A 192 1.20 -12.28 6.12
CA GLU A 192 1.82 -13.24 5.19
C GLU A 192 2.27 -12.51 3.91
N LEU A 193 3.51 -12.75 3.51
CA LEU A 193 4.07 -12.22 2.26
C LEU A 193 3.96 -13.27 1.15
N HIS A 194 3.37 -12.87 0.04
CA HIS A 194 3.26 -13.71 -1.15
C HIS A 194 4.43 -13.49 -2.09
N PRO A 195 4.96 -14.53 -2.76
CA PRO A 195 5.91 -14.33 -3.85
C PRO A 195 5.34 -13.37 -4.89
N LEU A 196 6.22 -12.64 -5.58
CA LEU A 196 5.81 -11.92 -6.78
C LEU A 196 5.31 -12.93 -7.83
N PRO A 197 4.39 -12.55 -8.73
CA PRO A 197 3.96 -13.42 -9.83
C PRO A 197 5.11 -14.02 -10.64
N ILE A 198 6.17 -13.26 -10.92
CA ILE A 198 7.37 -13.77 -11.63
C ILE A 198 8.20 -14.80 -10.83
N ASP A 199 7.86 -14.97 -9.57
CA ASP A 199 8.49 -15.89 -8.62
C ASP A 199 7.55 -17.01 -8.17
N GLU A 200 6.34 -17.10 -8.76
CA GLU A 200 5.44 -18.22 -8.53
C GLU A 200 6.13 -19.54 -8.95
N GLY A 201 5.95 -20.57 -8.13
CA GLY A 201 6.60 -21.87 -8.31
C GLY A 201 8.02 -21.98 -7.74
N LYS A 202 8.71 -20.87 -7.43
CA LYS A 202 10.03 -20.96 -6.77
C LYS A 202 9.91 -21.52 -5.36
N SER A 203 10.82 -22.42 -5.03
CA SER A 203 10.95 -22.97 -3.68
C SER A 203 11.37 -21.88 -2.69
N LYS A 204 11.09 -22.14 -1.40
CA LYS A 204 11.55 -21.29 -0.30
C LYS A 204 13.08 -21.06 -0.35
N ARG A 205 13.87 -22.08 -0.71
CA ARG A 205 15.33 -21.99 -0.79
C ARG A 205 15.78 -21.04 -1.89
N GLU A 206 15.16 -21.10 -3.06
CA GLU A 206 15.44 -20.21 -4.18
C GLU A 206 15.10 -18.76 -3.86
N LEU A 207 13.95 -18.51 -3.22
CA LEU A 207 13.55 -17.17 -2.81
C LEU A 207 14.50 -16.57 -1.75
N VAL A 208 14.96 -17.39 -0.79
CA VAL A 208 15.97 -16.98 0.20
C VAL A 208 17.30 -16.66 -0.47
N ALA A 209 17.75 -17.51 -1.38
CA ALA A 209 19.00 -17.29 -2.13
C ALA A 209 18.93 -16.01 -2.96
N LEU A 210 17.81 -15.79 -3.64
CA LEU A 210 17.53 -14.59 -4.43
C LEU A 210 17.59 -13.32 -3.57
N ALA A 211 16.94 -13.32 -2.41
CA ALA A 211 16.97 -12.18 -1.48
C ALA A 211 18.40 -11.88 -0.98
N ARG A 212 19.13 -12.92 -0.57
CA ARG A 212 20.51 -12.78 -0.08
C ARG A 212 21.48 -12.31 -1.15
N ASN A 213 21.39 -12.86 -2.36
CA ASN A 213 22.25 -12.47 -3.49
C ASN A 213 21.96 -11.04 -3.93
N THR A 214 20.69 -10.64 -3.96
CA THR A 214 20.31 -9.25 -4.25
C THR A 214 20.87 -8.28 -3.21
N ALA A 215 20.79 -8.63 -1.93
CA ALA A 215 21.37 -7.81 -0.87
C ALA A 215 22.89 -7.70 -0.94
N LYS A 216 23.60 -8.80 -1.22
CA LYS A 216 25.06 -8.77 -1.45
C LYS A 216 25.43 -7.79 -2.55
N ALA A 217 24.71 -7.83 -3.68
CA ALA A 217 24.94 -6.91 -4.79
C ALA A 217 24.65 -5.45 -4.42
N LEU A 218 23.55 -5.18 -3.72
CA LEU A 218 23.21 -3.83 -3.25
C LEU A 218 24.22 -3.28 -2.24
N ILE A 219 24.72 -4.12 -1.33
CA ILE A 219 25.74 -3.74 -0.36
C ILE A 219 27.02 -3.34 -1.09
N ALA A 220 27.51 -4.19 -1.99
CA ALA A 220 28.73 -3.91 -2.75
C ALA A 220 28.63 -2.61 -3.56
N GLU A 221 27.54 -2.43 -4.33
CA GLU A 221 27.28 -1.23 -5.13
C GLU A 221 27.31 0.06 -4.28
N HIS A 222 26.66 0.03 -3.12
CA HIS A 222 26.56 1.23 -2.28
C HIS A 222 27.78 1.44 -1.38
N ASP A 223 28.53 0.39 -1.06
CA ASP A 223 29.77 0.49 -0.31
C ASP A 223 30.90 1.10 -1.13
N GLU A 224 31.04 0.68 -2.39
CA GLU A 224 31.94 1.28 -3.35
C GLU A 224 31.64 2.78 -3.50
N ARG A 225 30.37 3.15 -3.74
CA ARG A 225 29.95 4.55 -3.83
C ARG A 225 30.29 5.34 -2.57
N ARG A 226 30.01 4.79 -1.38
CA ARG A 226 30.31 5.45 -0.09
C ARG A 226 31.80 5.66 0.11
N THR A 227 32.61 4.67 -0.24
CA THR A 227 34.07 4.72 -0.17
C THR A 227 34.62 5.80 -1.08
N LEU A 228 34.17 5.85 -2.34
CA LEU A 228 34.56 6.89 -3.30
C LEU A 228 34.16 8.30 -2.85
N GLN A 229 33.04 8.43 -2.13
CA GLN A 229 32.56 9.72 -1.63
C GLN A 229 33.12 10.10 -0.25
N GLY A 230 33.78 9.18 0.46
CA GLY A 230 34.21 9.36 1.84
C GLY A 230 33.06 9.56 2.84
N VAL A 231 31.88 9.00 2.56
CA VAL A 231 30.67 9.21 3.38
C VAL A 231 30.30 7.95 4.14
N GLY A 232 30.19 8.06 5.48
CA GLY A 232 29.69 6.99 6.34
C GLY A 232 28.16 6.86 6.35
N VAL A 233 27.65 5.84 7.05
CA VAL A 233 26.21 5.66 7.24
C VAL A 233 25.70 6.35 8.51
N LEU A 234 24.43 6.75 8.51
CA LEU A 234 23.78 7.38 9.66
C LEU A 234 23.63 6.37 10.83
N GLY A 235 23.14 5.17 10.54
CA GLY A 235 22.90 4.10 11.50
C GLY A 235 21.53 4.16 12.18
N ALA A 236 21.05 3.00 12.63
CA ALA A 236 19.74 2.83 13.26
C ALA A 236 19.55 3.73 14.49
N ASP A 237 20.56 3.85 15.36
CA ASP A 237 20.46 4.63 16.59
C ASP A 237 20.22 6.11 16.32
N LYS A 238 20.98 6.69 15.36
CA LYS A 238 20.79 8.08 14.97
C LYS A 238 19.44 8.29 14.29
N MET A 239 18.96 7.32 13.49
CA MET A 239 17.61 7.38 12.93
C MET A 239 16.53 7.38 14.01
N ARG A 240 16.67 6.54 15.04
CA ARG A 240 15.78 6.50 16.20
C ARG A 240 15.89 7.78 17.04
N ALA A 241 17.06 8.41 17.12
CA ALA A 241 17.24 9.65 17.86
C ALA A 241 16.66 10.91 17.16
N MET A 242 16.30 10.82 15.87
CA MET A 242 15.72 11.97 15.16
C MET A 242 14.38 12.39 15.77
N SER A 243 14.09 13.69 15.79
CA SER A 243 12.75 14.15 16.15
C SER A 243 11.72 13.71 15.09
N PRO A 244 10.56 13.16 15.48
CA PRO A 244 9.51 12.81 14.52
C PRO A 244 8.93 14.03 13.79
N TYR A 245 9.11 15.24 14.35
CA TYR A 245 8.66 16.51 13.77
C TYR A 245 9.72 17.18 12.89
N ALA A 246 10.95 16.66 12.89
CA ALA A 246 11.98 17.11 11.97
C ALA A 246 11.65 16.68 10.53
N ARG A 247 12.32 17.30 9.58
CA ARG A 247 12.21 17.01 8.14
C ARG A 247 13.57 17.12 7.48
N PRO A 248 13.80 16.45 6.34
CA PRO A 248 15.01 16.65 5.55
C PRO A 248 15.21 18.13 5.20
N LYS A 249 16.45 18.62 5.28
CA LYS A 249 16.80 20.00 4.86
C LYS A 249 16.49 20.24 3.38
N GLN A 250 16.66 19.20 2.57
CA GLN A 250 16.34 19.20 1.15
C GLN A 250 15.41 18.02 0.87
N THR A 251 14.25 18.32 0.31
CA THR A 251 13.40 17.29 -0.30
C THR A 251 13.69 17.30 -1.80
N LYS A 252 14.21 16.18 -2.34
CA LYS A 252 14.29 16.02 -3.80
C LYS A 252 12.89 16.26 -4.37
N ARG A 253 12.75 17.24 -5.27
CA ARG A 253 11.53 17.39 -6.07
C ARG A 253 11.47 16.18 -6.99
N GLY A 254 10.70 15.17 -6.58
CA GLY A 254 10.52 13.96 -7.38
C GLY A 254 9.78 14.31 -8.67
N LYS A 255 10.17 13.65 -9.77
CA LYS A 255 9.30 13.54 -10.94
C LYS A 255 7.97 12.89 -10.50
N ALA A 256 6.88 13.20 -11.19
CA ALA A 256 5.62 12.51 -10.95
C ALA A 256 5.83 11.00 -11.10
N ALA A 257 5.20 10.21 -10.23
CA ALA A 257 5.24 8.76 -10.35
C ALA A 257 4.72 8.35 -11.74
N PRO A 258 5.40 7.43 -12.45
CA PRO A 258 4.91 6.95 -13.73
C PRO A 258 3.60 6.19 -13.55
N LEU A 259 2.78 6.17 -14.59
CA LEU A 259 1.56 5.34 -14.61
C LEU A 259 1.93 3.86 -14.58
N ALA A 260 2.88 3.44 -15.40
CA ALA A 260 3.33 2.05 -15.44
C ALA A 260 4.85 1.96 -15.60
N VAL A 261 5.39 0.83 -15.18
CA VAL A 261 6.78 0.42 -15.40
C VAL A 261 6.81 -0.99 -15.98
N GLY A 262 7.58 -1.15 -17.05
CA GLY A 262 7.65 -2.34 -17.89
C GLY A 262 8.60 -2.09 -19.06
N THR A 263 8.54 -2.92 -20.09
CA THR A 263 9.14 -2.62 -21.39
C THR A 263 8.45 -1.40 -22.03
N GLU A 264 9.08 -0.83 -23.04
CA GLU A 264 8.50 0.31 -23.77
C GLU A 264 7.13 -0.05 -24.35
N ASP A 265 7.01 -1.24 -24.97
CA ASP A 265 5.76 -1.75 -25.54
C ASP A 265 4.66 -1.98 -24.50
N GLU A 266 5.00 -2.59 -23.35
CA GLU A 266 4.06 -2.81 -22.25
C GLU A 266 3.51 -1.47 -21.74
N VAL A 267 4.38 -0.49 -21.55
CA VAL A 267 4.01 0.84 -21.05
C VAL A 267 3.21 1.62 -22.10
N ALA A 268 3.56 1.53 -23.39
CA ALA A 268 2.84 2.18 -24.48
C ALA A 268 1.42 1.60 -24.62
N ALA A 269 1.30 0.27 -24.65
CA ALA A 269 0.03 -0.44 -24.72
C ALA A 269 -0.86 -0.14 -23.50
N PHE A 270 -0.28 -0.11 -22.29
CA PHE A 270 -0.99 0.27 -21.08
C PHE A 270 -1.52 1.69 -21.15
N LYS A 271 -0.71 2.66 -21.60
CA LYS A 271 -1.14 4.06 -21.73
C LYS A 271 -2.31 4.19 -22.70
N LEU A 272 -2.31 3.44 -23.81
CA LEU A 272 -3.40 3.42 -24.78
C LEU A 272 -4.70 2.89 -24.14
N ARG A 273 -4.64 1.70 -23.49
CA ARG A 273 -5.79 1.12 -22.80
C ARG A 273 -6.31 2.01 -21.67
N HIS A 274 -5.40 2.57 -20.88
CA HIS A 274 -5.74 3.49 -19.80
C HIS A 274 -6.40 4.79 -20.32
N ALA A 275 -5.95 5.31 -21.47
CA ALA A 275 -6.58 6.47 -22.10
C ALA A 275 -8.00 6.13 -22.60
N ALA A 276 -8.17 4.99 -23.27
CA ALA A 276 -9.46 4.50 -23.75
C ALA A 276 -10.46 4.31 -22.61
N ALA A 277 -10.08 3.58 -21.55
CA ALA A 277 -10.91 3.40 -20.36
C ALA A 277 -11.26 4.73 -19.67
N GLY A 278 -10.33 5.70 -19.70
CA GLY A 278 -10.58 7.05 -19.21
C GLY A 278 -11.68 7.79 -19.97
N ALA A 279 -11.72 7.64 -21.30
CA ALA A 279 -12.76 8.24 -22.14
C ALA A 279 -14.13 7.58 -21.91
N THR A 280 -14.18 6.24 -21.88
CA THR A 280 -15.43 5.51 -21.63
C THR A 280 -15.99 5.81 -20.24
N ARG A 281 -15.13 5.93 -19.22
CA ARG A 281 -15.58 6.32 -17.87
C ARG A 281 -16.19 7.72 -17.87
N ASP A 282 -15.54 8.70 -18.50
CA ASP A 282 -16.03 10.07 -18.49
C ASP A 282 -17.37 10.17 -19.26
N GLU A 283 -17.56 9.37 -20.31
CA GLU A 283 -18.85 9.18 -20.99
C GLU A 283 -19.91 8.52 -20.08
N VAL A 284 -19.57 7.45 -19.38
CA VAL A 284 -20.47 6.75 -18.45
C VAL A 284 -20.85 7.64 -17.26
N VAL A 285 -19.92 8.44 -16.73
CA VAL A 285 -20.23 9.44 -15.71
C VAL A 285 -21.20 10.48 -16.25
N LEU A 286 -21.01 10.98 -17.47
CA LEU A 286 -21.95 11.91 -18.08
C LEU A 286 -23.32 11.28 -18.30
N ARG A 287 -23.39 10.00 -18.72
CA ARG A 287 -24.64 9.24 -18.83
C ARG A 287 -25.31 9.04 -17.47
N LEU A 288 -24.58 8.64 -16.44
CA LEU A 288 -25.09 8.47 -15.07
C LEU A 288 -25.61 9.78 -14.45
N VAL A 289 -24.93 10.90 -14.71
CA VAL A 289 -25.39 12.24 -14.27
C VAL A 289 -26.70 12.61 -14.97
N ARG A 290 -26.89 12.17 -16.21
CA ARG A 290 -28.11 12.44 -17.01
C ARG A 290 -29.25 11.48 -16.70
N ASN A 291 -28.96 10.19 -16.52
CA ASN A 291 -29.92 9.15 -16.22
C ASN A 291 -29.24 8.00 -15.44
N PRO A 292 -29.37 7.96 -14.10
CA PRO A 292 -28.74 6.94 -13.26
C PRO A 292 -29.27 5.52 -13.51
N ALA A 293 -30.47 5.37 -14.08
CA ALA A 293 -31.18 4.10 -14.16
C ALA A 293 -30.77 3.22 -15.36
N THR A 294 -30.01 3.75 -16.32
CA THR A 294 -29.78 3.08 -17.63
C THR A 294 -28.32 2.93 -18.04
N ALA A 295 -27.35 3.29 -17.19
CA ALA A 295 -25.95 3.30 -17.57
C ALA A 295 -25.26 1.95 -17.32
N GLU A 296 -24.88 1.25 -18.38
CA GLU A 296 -23.96 0.10 -18.30
C GLU A 296 -22.52 0.56 -18.07
N TYR A 297 -21.74 -0.25 -17.34
CA TYR A 297 -20.38 0.07 -16.96
C TYR A 297 -19.39 -0.82 -17.74
N PRO A 298 -18.40 -0.25 -18.47
CA PRO A 298 -17.44 -1.03 -19.24
C PRO A 298 -16.56 -1.88 -18.33
N GLU A 299 -16.26 -3.09 -18.79
CA GLU A 299 -15.42 -4.05 -18.08
C GLU A 299 -14.02 -3.48 -17.82
N GLY A 300 -13.49 -3.66 -16.59
CA GLY A 300 -12.17 -3.18 -16.18
C GLY A 300 -12.04 -1.67 -15.89
N ALA A 301 -13.10 -0.87 -16.05
CA ALA A 301 -13.06 0.55 -15.69
C ALA A 301 -13.23 0.75 -14.17
N ALA A 302 -12.59 1.80 -13.64
CA ALA A 302 -12.68 2.09 -12.21
C ALA A 302 -13.95 2.92 -11.84
N MET A 303 -14.85 2.41 -10.99
CA MET A 303 -16.13 3.07 -10.65
C MET A 303 -15.96 4.48 -10.03
N PRO A 304 -16.81 5.47 -10.38
CA PRO A 304 -16.75 6.80 -9.78
C PRO A 304 -17.04 6.79 -8.28
N SER A 305 -16.33 7.59 -7.49
CA SER A 305 -16.46 7.64 -6.03
C SER A 305 -17.86 8.06 -5.54
N VAL A 306 -18.58 8.86 -6.33
CA VAL A 306 -19.96 9.29 -6.02
C VAL A 306 -20.92 8.10 -6.09
N LEU A 307 -20.80 7.26 -7.11
CA LEU A 307 -21.59 6.04 -7.26
C LEU A 307 -21.23 5.03 -6.16
N ARG A 308 -19.93 4.89 -5.85
CA ARG A 308 -19.46 4.04 -4.74
C ARG A 308 -20.06 4.44 -3.40
N LYS A 309 -20.13 5.75 -3.12
CA LYS A 309 -20.73 6.25 -1.88
C LYS A 309 -22.23 5.95 -1.83
N ALA A 310 -22.95 6.11 -2.94
CA ALA A 310 -24.36 5.77 -3.02
C ALA A 310 -24.61 4.27 -2.79
N ILE A 311 -23.81 3.39 -3.40
CA ILE A 311 -23.90 1.94 -3.21
C ILE A 311 -23.57 1.53 -1.77
N ARG A 312 -22.50 2.08 -1.19
CA ARG A 312 -22.18 1.82 0.23
C ARG A 312 -23.27 2.31 1.16
N GLN A 313 -23.86 3.48 0.91
CA GLN A 313 -24.97 4.00 1.70
C GLN A 313 -26.21 3.12 1.59
N ALA A 314 -26.52 2.59 0.40
CA ALA A 314 -27.60 1.63 0.21
C ALA A 314 -27.33 0.33 0.99
N ASN A 315 -26.13 -0.25 0.86
CA ASN A 315 -25.75 -1.46 1.59
C ASN A 315 -25.72 -1.25 3.12
N ASP A 316 -25.25 -0.10 3.61
CA ASP A 316 -25.27 0.24 5.04
C ASP A 316 -26.71 0.40 5.55
N GLN A 317 -27.62 0.91 4.71
CA GLN A 317 -29.04 1.04 5.03
C GLN A 317 -29.71 -0.35 5.10
N ASP A 318 -29.37 -1.25 4.19
CA ASP A 318 -29.85 -2.64 4.18
C ASP A 318 -29.35 -3.41 5.40
N VAL A 319 -28.07 -3.23 5.78
CA VAL A 319 -27.49 -3.83 7.00
C VAL A 319 -28.16 -3.27 8.26
N LYS A 320 -28.41 -1.96 8.33
CA LYS A 320 -29.15 -1.36 9.46
C LYS A 320 -30.59 -1.87 9.53
N THR A 321 -31.24 -2.04 8.37
CA THR A 321 -32.61 -2.58 8.30
C THR A 321 -32.64 -4.03 8.77
N ALA A 322 -31.68 -4.85 8.35
CA ALA A 322 -31.52 -6.21 8.83
C ALA A 322 -31.26 -6.27 10.36
N GLN A 323 -30.45 -5.36 10.91
CA GLN A 323 -30.20 -5.27 12.35
C GLN A 323 -31.45 -4.89 13.16
N VAL A 324 -32.27 -3.97 12.65
CA VAL A 324 -33.55 -3.59 13.28
C VAL A 324 -34.53 -4.77 13.28
N LEU A 325 -34.59 -5.54 12.19
CA LEU A 325 -35.46 -6.73 12.10
C LEU A 325 -35.03 -7.85 13.05
N VAL A 326 -33.71 -8.07 13.24
CA VAL A 326 -33.19 -9.00 14.27
C VAL A 326 -33.60 -8.54 15.67
N GLN A 327 -33.44 -7.25 15.98
CA GLN A 327 -33.78 -6.70 17.30
C GLN A 327 -35.29 -6.72 17.58
N ALA A 328 -36.12 -6.70 16.54
CA ALA A 328 -37.57 -6.83 16.64
C ALA A 328 -38.07 -8.30 16.77
N GLY A 329 -37.17 -9.26 16.98
CA GLY A 329 -37.55 -10.67 17.17
C GLY A 329 -38.00 -11.38 15.90
N ARG A 330 -37.61 -10.87 14.71
CA ARG A 330 -37.89 -11.47 13.40
C ARG A 330 -36.58 -11.98 12.78
N PRO A 331 -35.96 -13.06 13.31
CA PRO A 331 -34.61 -13.48 12.92
C PRO A 331 -34.51 -14.08 11.51
N ASP A 332 -35.62 -14.49 10.89
CA ASP A 332 -35.64 -15.14 9.58
C ASP A 332 -35.71 -14.14 8.39
N GLU A 333 -36.22 -12.93 8.63
CA GLU A 333 -36.34 -11.85 7.63
C GLU A 333 -35.04 -11.10 7.28
N PRO A 334 -34.06 -10.93 8.20
CA PRO A 334 -32.74 -10.40 7.89
C PRO A 334 -32.06 -11.17 6.75
N GLN A 335 -32.26 -12.49 6.68
CA GLN A 335 -31.76 -13.28 5.57
C GLN A 335 -32.49 -12.99 4.26
N ALA A 336 -33.79 -12.69 4.30
CA ALA A 336 -34.55 -12.28 3.11
C ALA A 336 -34.07 -10.90 2.60
N VAL A 337 -33.83 -9.93 3.49
CA VAL A 337 -33.29 -8.61 3.15
C VAL A 337 -31.88 -8.71 2.56
N LEU A 338 -31.00 -9.52 3.17
CA LEU A 338 -29.62 -9.71 2.71
C LEU A 338 -29.49 -10.63 1.47
N ARG A 339 -30.44 -11.55 1.25
CA ARG A 339 -30.53 -12.39 0.04
C ARG A 339 -31.19 -11.64 -1.12
N ALA A 340 -32.10 -10.70 -0.83
CA ALA A 340 -32.69 -9.81 -1.81
C ALA A 340 -31.70 -8.74 -2.30
N THR A 341 -30.60 -8.48 -1.58
CA THR A 341 -29.46 -7.68 -2.07
C THR A 341 -28.59 -8.54 -3.02
N PRO A 342 -28.68 -8.39 -4.35
CA PRO A 342 -28.10 -9.37 -5.27
C PRO A 342 -26.60 -9.11 -5.45
N ARG A 343 -25.76 -10.13 -5.25
CA ARG A 343 -24.29 -10.03 -5.41
C ARG A 343 -23.80 -9.91 -6.86
N ARG A 344 -24.67 -10.05 -7.87
CA ARG A 344 -24.37 -9.91 -9.32
C ARG A 344 -25.68 -10.04 -10.12
N ARG A 345 -26.21 -8.91 -10.61
CA ARG A 345 -27.03 -8.81 -11.84
C ARG A 345 -26.65 -7.50 -12.55
N PRO A 346 -26.87 -7.39 -13.87
CA PRO A 346 -27.02 -6.09 -14.53
C PRO A 346 -28.20 -5.35 -13.86
N TRP A 347 -28.12 -4.02 -13.84
CA TRP A 347 -28.98 -3.11 -13.07
C TRP A 347 -30.49 -3.44 -13.14
N PRO A 348 -31.25 -3.28 -12.03
CA PRO A 348 -32.70 -3.40 -12.08
C PRO A 348 -33.31 -2.17 -12.77
N THR A 349 -34.20 -2.39 -13.73
CA THR A 349 -35.15 -1.37 -14.18
C THR A 349 -36.09 -1.03 -13.02
N LEU A 350 -36.26 0.27 -12.75
CA LEU A 350 -37.28 0.76 -11.83
C LEU A 350 -38.67 0.50 -12.41
N PRO A 351 -39.70 0.18 -11.59
CA PRO A 351 -41.07 0.12 -12.06
C PRO A 351 -41.59 1.51 -12.47
N ASP A 352 -42.45 1.53 -13.50
CA ASP A 352 -42.88 2.71 -14.25
C ASP A 352 -43.78 3.71 -13.52
N GLU A 353 -44.16 3.47 -12.26
CA GLU A 353 -45.08 4.39 -11.56
C GLU A 353 -44.66 4.66 -10.11
N VAL A 354 -44.26 5.90 -9.86
CA VAL A 354 -44.29 6.51 -8.53
C VAL A 354 -45.21 7.74 -8.60
N PRO A 355 -46.31 7.79 -7.84
CA PRO A 355 -47.23 8.91 -7.87
C PRO A 355 -46.59 10.17 -7.25
N VAL A 356 -46.71 11.29 -7.96
CA VAL A 356 -46.25 12.60 -7.52
C VAL A 356 -47.18 13.13 -6.42
N ALA A 357 -46.74 13.04 -5.15
CA ALA A 357 -47.38 13.75 -4.06
C ALA A 357 -46.99 15.24 -4.09
N ARG A 358 -47.96 16.11 -4.42
CA ARG A 358 -47.85 17.57 -4.33
C ARG A 358 -47.69 18.00 -2.87
N GLY A 359 -46.53 18.55 -2.52
CA GLY A 359 -46.27 19.15 -1.21
C GLY A 359 -46.96 20.51 -1.05
N ALA A 360 -47.91 20.57 -0.12
CA ALA A 360 -48.56 21.79 0.33
C ALA A 360 -47.60 22.69 1.13
N ARG A 361 -47.66 23.99 0.85
CA ARG A 361 -47.03 25.07 1.61
C ARG A 361 -47.61 25.14 3.02
N THR A 362 -46.77 25.25 4.04
CA THR A 362 -47.13 25.98 5.27
C THR A 362 -46.02 26.92 5.73
N LYS A 363 -46.41 28.19 5.87
CA LYS A 363 -45.67 29.27 6.53
C LYS A 363 -45.64 29.01 8.04
N LYS A 364 -44.52 29.28 8.72
CA LYS A 364 -44.59 29.76 10.11
C LYS A 364 -43.47 30.75 10.46
N ARG A 365 -43.92 31.86 11.04
CA ARG A 365 -43.20 33.07 11.49
C ARG A 365 -42.46 32.82 12.82
N ARG A 366 -41.29 33.47 12.93
CA ARG A 366 -40.65 34.18 14.06
C ARG A 366 -41.08 33.85 15.51
N SER A 367 -40.10 33.66 16.41
CA SER A 367 -39.66 34.70 17.36
C SER A 367 -38.42 34.35 18.21
N ARG A 368 -37.55 35.38 18.35
CA ARG A 368 -36.69 35.87 19.45
C ARG A 368 -36.04 34.92 20.50
N GLY A 369 -34.75 35.17 20.73
CA GLY A 369 -34.03 34.86 21.98
C GLY A 369 -32.51 34.93 21.81
N GLY A 370 -31.88 36.07 22.10
CA GLY A 370 -30.44 36.27 21.93
C GLY A 370 -29.61 35.90 23.17
N THR A 371 -28.30 35.68 22.98
CA THR A 371 -27.23 36.17 23.87
C THR A 371 -25.83 36.02 23.24
N ARG A 372 -25.12 37.16 23.21
CA ARG A 372 -23.66 37.39 23.38
C ARG A 372 -22.66 36.45 22.67
N LYS A 373 -22.21 36.84 21.47
CA LYS A 373 -20.92 36.40 20.89
C LYS A 373 -19.82 37.43 21.20
N GLN A 374 -18.78 37.00 21.91
CA GLN A 374 -17.50 37.72 21.99
C GLN A 374 -16.81 37.68 20.62
N ARG A 375 -16.48 38.85 20.07
CA ARG A 375 -15.72 39.00 18.82
C ARG A 375 -14.23 38.71 19.07
N ARG A 376 -13.65 37.78 18.30
CA ARG A 376 -12.19 37.63 18.18
C ARG A 376 -11.67 38.58 17.09
N PRO A 377 -10.52 39.25 17.28
CA PRO A 377 -9.93 40.11 16.25
C PRO A 377 -9.31 39.29 15.11
N THR A 378 -9.59 39.72 13.88
CA THR A 378 -9.28 39.01 12.61
C THR A 378 -8.12 39.62 11.83
N SER A 379 -7.28 40.46 12.43
CA SER A 379 -6.20 41.11 11.68
C SER A 379 -4.79 40.58 12.05
N ARG A 380 -3.96 40.40 11.01
CA ARG A 380 -2.55 40.02 11.09
C ARG A 380 -1.67 41.16 11.63
N ALA A 381 -2.19 42.39 11.65
CA ALA A 381 -1.49 43.59 12.13
C ALA A 381 -1.39 43.64 13.67
N ASP A 382 -2.36 43.06 14.40
CA ASP A 382 -2.37 43.07 15.87
C ASP A 382 -1.32 42.14 16.50
N ARG A 383 -0.82 41.15 15.73
CA ARG A 383 0.20 40.20 16.22
C ARG A 383 1.62 40.74 16.15
N LEU A 384 1.89 41.79 15.38
CA LEU A 384 3.24 42.33 15.19
C LEU A 384 3.62 43.44 16.17
N ARG A 385 2.67 44.01 16.92
CA ARG A 385 2.94 45.04 17.95
C ARG A 385 3.44 44.49 19.30
N ARG A 386 3.41 43.17 19.52
CA ARG A 386 3.84 42.54 20.80
C ARG A 386 5.24 41.92 20.78
N ARG A 387 6.01 42.03 19.69
CA ARG A 387 7.39 41.52 19.61
C ARG A 387 8.33 42.61 19.13
N GLY A 388 8.60 43.57 20.01
CA GLY A 388 9.62 44.58 19.77
C GLY A 388 10.09 45.14 21.11
N ARG A 389 11.20 44.59 21.60
CA ARG A 389 12.22 45.22 22.48
C ARG A 389 13.12 44.12 23.02
N THR A 390 14.33 44.02 22.50
CA THR A 390 15.59 44.27 23.22
C THR A 390 16.73 44.13 22.20
N LEU A 391 17.46 45.23 22.01
CA LEU A 391 18.60 45.37 21.11
C LEU A 391 19.91 45.35 21.93
N LEU A 392 20.95 44.87 21.25
CA LEU A 392 22.38 45.27 21.32
C LEU A 392 23.27 44.79 22.49
N ARG A 393 24.26 43.96 22.13
CA ARG A 393 25.66 44.38 22.15
C ARG A 393 26.52 43.56 21.19
N VAL A 394 27.19 44.25 20.27
CA VAL A 394 28.23 43.74 19.37
C VAL A 394 29.58 44.15 19.94
N GLY A 395 30.56 43.24 19.94
CA GLY A 395 31.96 43.48 20.29
C GLY A 395 32.86 42.37 19.74
N PRO A 396 34.16 42.61 19.48
CA PRO A 396 34.77 42.25 18.20
C PRO A 396 35.68 41.00 18.20
N LYS A 397 35.96 40.59 16.96
CA LYS A 397 36.91 39.58 16.45
C LYS A 397 38.18 39.38 17.31
N ARG A 398 38.55 38.12 17.53
CA ARG A 398 39.96 37.71 17.69
C ARG A 398 40.28 36.52 16.79
N ARG A 399 41.25 36.76 15.90
CA ARG A 399 42.01 35.73 15.18
C ARG A 399 42.88 34.98 16.19
N ARG A 400 42.93 33.65 16.13
CA ARG A 400 44.10 32.88 16.57
C ARG A 400 44.50 31.93 15.45
N ARG A 401 45.79 31.97 15.17
CA ARG A 401 46.54 31.15 14.22
C ARG A 401 47.55 30.34 15.05
N VAL A 402 48.03 29.25 14.46
CA VAL A 402 49.19 28.41 14.82
C VAL A 402 49.03 27.58 16.11
N THR A 403 49.49 26.34 16.29
CA THR A 403 50.44 25.38 15.69
C THR A 403 49.86 23.96 15.99
N GLY A 404 49.96 22.92 15.17
CA GLY A 404 51.16 22.12 14.89
C GLY A 404 51.28 20.90 15.83
N ARG A 405 51.00 19.68 15.33
CA ARG A 405 51.77 18.47 15.64
C ARG A 405 51.39 17.31 14.72
N LEU A 406 52.32 17.00 13.83
CA LEU A 406 52.46 15.74 13.12
C LEU A 406 52.82 14.64 14.13
N GLY A 407 52.10 13.52 14.08
CA GLY A 407 52.44 12.29 14.78
C GLY A 407 52.44 11.15 13.77
N THR A 408 53.63 10.81 13.28
CA THR A 408 53.94 9.62 12.48
C THR A 408 54.25 8.45 13.40
N ALA A 409 53.48 7.36 13.28
CA ALA A 409 53.82 5.99 13.63
C ALA A 409 52.74 5.13 12.96
N GLY A 410 52.98 4.08 12.20
CA GLY A 410 54.07 3.12 12.15
C GLY A 410 53.37 1.83 11.72
N GLN A 411 53.61 1.38 10.49
CA GLN A 411 53.02 0.17 9.92
C GLN A 411 53.47 -1.07 10.70
N ARG A 412 52.57 -2.05 10.86
CA ARG A 412 52.90 -3.48 10.69
C ARG A 412 51.67 -4.26 10.18
N PRO A 413 51.81 -5.09 9.13
CA PRO A 413 50.72 -5.90 8.58
C PRO A 413 50.57 -7.21 9.37
N LEU A 414 49.33 -7.60 9.66
CA LEU A 414 49.00 -8.93 10.16
C LEU A 414 48.67 -9.83 8.97
N THR A 415 49.45 -10.88 8.82
CA THR A 415 49.25 -11.98 7.88
C THR A 415 48.03 -12.84 8.29
N PRO A 416 47.32 -13.47 7.35
CA PRO A 416 46.15 -14.30 7.66
C PRO A 416 46.58 -15.63 8.29
N ARG A 417 45.92 -16.00 9.38
CA ARG A 417 46.02 -17.34 9.99
C ARG A 417 45.06 -18.27 9.25
N GLU A 418 45.59 -19.32 8.67
CA GLU A 418 44.84 -20.45 8.11
C GLU A 418 44.02 -21.14 9.21
N VAL A 419 42.76 -21.46 8.89
CA VAL A 419 41.89 -22.32 9.70
C VAL A 419 41.53 -23.53 8.84
N PRO A 420 41.75 -24.77 9.32
CA PRO A 420 41.51 -25.97 8.53
C PRO A 420 40.02 -26.30 8.38
N LEU A 421 39.66 -26.77 7.19
CA LEU A 421 38.36 -27.36 6.86
C LEU A 421 38.19 -28.73 7.55
N PRO A 422 37.02 -29.06 8.11
CA PRO A 422 36.66 -30.44 8.40
C PRO A 422 36.06 -31.15 7.16
N PRO A 423 36.16 -32.49 7.11
CA PRO A 423 36.00 -33.28 5.89
C PRO A 423 34.53 -33.50 5.47
N THR A 424 34.39 -33.65 4.15
CA THR A 424 33.27 -34.26 3.42
C THR A 424 32.93 -35.65 3.94
N ALA A 425 31.66 -35.89 4.26
CA ALA A 425 31.08 -37.22 4.38
C ALA A 425 29.96 -37.40 3.35
N ALA A 426 30.09 -38.48 2.58
CA ALA A 426 29.17 -38.97 1.57
C ALA A 426 27.86 -39.50 2.18
N GLY A 427 26.83 -39.63 1.34
CA GLY A 427 25.49 -40.12 1.70
C GLY A 427 25.42 -41.60 2.11
N PRO A 428 24.20 -42.14 2.27
CA PRO A 428 23.59 -42.78 1.11
C PRO A 428 22.07 -42.57 0.96
N ALA A 429 21.58 -43.14 -0.14
CA ALA A 429 20.28 -42.96 -0.76
C ALA A 429 19.16 -43.85 -0.21
N ALA A 430 17.96 -43.52 -0.70
CA ALA A 430 16.80 -44.39 -1.00
C ALA A 430 15.94 -44.91 0.16
N THR A 431 14.62 -44.72 0.08
CA THR A 431 13.68 -45.66 -0.59
C THR A 431 12.22 -45.37 -0.18
N GLY A 432 11.32 -45.25 -1.18
CA GLY A 432 9.90 -45.66 -1.13
C GLY A 432 8.92 -44.78 -0.33
N ALA A 433 7.61 -44.76 -0.58
CA ALA A 433 6.76 -45.28 -1.64
C ALA A 433 5.34 -44.68 -1.42
N VAL A 434 4.66 -44.27 -2.50
CA VAL A 434 3.34 -44.80 -2.91
C VAL A 434 2.05 -44.49 -2.08
N ILE A 435 1.00 -44.09 -2.84
CA ILE A 435 -0.48 -44.07 -2.58
C ILE A 435 -1.03 -42.94 -1.68
N ILE A 436 -1.84 -42.03 -2.26
CA ILE A 436 -3.32 -42.06 -2.25
C ILE A 436 -3.85 -41.23 -3.44
N ARG A 437 -4.51 -41.92 -4.39
CA ARG A 437 -5.46 -41.36 -5.37
C ARG A 437 -6.86 -41.43 -4.75
N ARG A 438 -7.63 -40.33 -4.76
CA ARG A 438 -9.11 -40.33 -4.93
C ARG A 438 -9.56 -38.92 -5.34
N VAL A 439 -9.96 -38.75 -6.60
CA VAL A 439 -11.35 -38.73 -7.11
C VAL A 439 -12.13 -37.49 -6.67
N ILE A 440 -12.21 -36.50 -7.56
CA ILE A 440 -13.45 -35.77 -7.85
C ILE A 440 -13.53 -35.58 -9.37
N ARG A 441 -14.38 -36.40 -10.01
CA ARG A 441 -14.98 -36.10 -11.32
C ARG A 441 -16.05 -35.04 -11.07
N LEU A 442 -15.99 -33.90 -11.75
CA LEU A 442 -17.18 -33.12 -12.06
C LEU A 442 -17.16 -32.78 -13.55
N GLN A 443 -18.27 -33.12 -14.18
CA GLN A 443 -18.54 -33.06 -15.61
C GLN A 443 -18.57 -31.61 -16.07
N ILE A 444 -17.80 -31.30 -17.12
CA ILE A 444 -18.03 -30.14 -17.97
C ILE A 444 -18.86 -30.66 -19.15
N ARG A 445 -20.15 -30.29 -19.21
CA ARG A 445 -20.91 -30.27 -20.45
C ARG A 445 -20.55 -28.97 -21.19
N PRO A 446 -20.09 -28.98 -22.44
CA PRO A 446 -20.18 -27.81 -23.28
C PRO A 446 -21.57 -27.80 -23.95
N ALA A 447 -22.33 -26.73 -23.71
CA ALA A 447 -23.40 -26.33 -24.61
C ALA A 447 -22.76 -25.68 -25.83
N VAL A 448 -22.87 -26.32 -26.99
CA VAL A 448 -22.54 -25.75 -28.29
C VAL A 448 -23.76 -25.94 -29.17
N GLU A 449 -24.54 -24.89 -29.33
CA GLU A 449 -25.36 -24.66 -30.50
C GLU A 449 -24.72 -23.48 -31.23
N GLY A 450 -24.16 -23.75 -32.40
CA GLY A 450 -23.51 -22.79 -33.28
C GLY A 450 -23.29 -23.44 -34.64
N SER A 451 -23.85 -22.80 -35.67
CA SER A 451 -24.09 -23.25 -37.04
C SER A 451 -22.87 -23.75 -37.83
N ASP A 452 -23.13 -24.66 -38.78
CA ASP A 452 -22.17 -25.34 -39.66
C ASP A 452 -21.26 -24.44 -40.54
N GLU A 453 -21.45 -23.12 -40.56
CA GLU A 453 -20.56 -22.20 -41.30
C GLU A 453 -19.17 -22.00 -40.64
N ASP A 454 -19.01 -22.33 -39.35
CA ASP A 454 -17.79 -22.02 -38.60
C ASP A 454 -16.69 -23.11 -38.70
N ALA A 455 -17.06 -24.32 -39.16
CA ALA A 455 -16.12 -25.43 -39.33
C ALA A 455 -15.22 -25.25 -40.56
N ALA A 456 -15.77 -24.75 -41.67
CA ALA A 456 -15.03 -24.52 -42.92
C ALA A 456 -13.98 -23.40 -42.77
N THR A 457 -14.30 -22.36 -42.00
CA THR A 457 -13.40 -21.24 -41.73
C THR A 457 -12.24 -21.66 -40.81
N ARG A 458 -12.48 -22.53 -39.82
CA ARG A 458 -11.44 -23.10 -38.96
C ARG A 458 -10.50 -24.06 -39.70
N GLN A 459 -11.02 -24.87 -40.63
CA GLN A 459 -10.19 -25.77 -41.44
C GLN A 459 -9.23 -24.97 -42.36
N ARG A 460 -9.67 -23.84 -42.91
CA ARG A 460 -8.82 -22.95 -43.73
C ARG A 460 -7.74 -22.24 -42.90
N ALA A 461 -8.04 -21.83 -41.67
CA ALA A 461 -7.06 -21.19 -40.78
C ALA A 461 -5.96 -22.18 -40.31
N LEU A 462 -6.30 -23.44 -40.06
CA LEU A 462 -5.33 -24.47 -39.64
C LEU A 462 -4.43 -24.95 -40.79
N SER A 463 -4.91 -24.87 -42.03
CA SER A 463 -4.13 -25.21 -43.23
C SER A 463 -3.04 -24.17 -43.55
N ALA A 464 -3.19 -22.93 -43.08
CA ALA A 464 -2.23 -21.85 -43.33
C ALA A 464 -1.00 -21.87 -42.39
N LEU A 465 -1.05 -22.65 -41.30
CA LEU A 465 0.01 -22.71 -40.29
C LEU A 465 0.99 -23.88 -40.46
N SER A 466 0.83 -24.68 -41.51
CA SER A 466 1.73 -25.81 -41.81
C SER A 466 2.47 -25.60 -43.13
N LYS A 467 3.49 -24.74 -43.12
CA LYS A 467 4.58 -24.79 -44.11
C LYS A 467 5.94 -24.73 -43.38
N PRO A 468 6.82 -25.73 -43.56
CA PRO A 468 8.17 -25.68 -43.01
C PRO A 468 9.06 -24.78 -43.87
N ALA A 469 9.86 -23.94 -43.22
CA ALA A 469 10.95 -23.22 -43.86
C ALA A 469 12.15 -24.17 -44.03
N LEU A 470 12.57 -24.33 -45.29
CA LEU A 470 13.86 -24.89 -45.70
C LEU A 470 14.47 -23.92 -46.71
N THR A 471 15.44 -23.12 -46.28
CA THR A 471 16.80 -22.98 -46.83
C THR A 471 17.58 -21.98 -45.99
#